data_AF-A0A7S0F607-F1
#
_entry.id   AF-A0A7S0F607-F1
#
_cell.length_a   1.000
_cell.length_b   1.000
_cell.length_c   1.000
_cell.angle_alpha   90.00
_cell.angle_beta   90.00
_cell.angle_gamma   90.00
#
_symmetry.space_group_name_H-M   'P 1'
#
loop_
_entity.id
_entity.type
_entity.pdbx_description
1 polymer ?
#
loop_
_entity_poly.entity_id
_entity_poly.type
_entity_poly.pdbx_seq_one_letter_code
_entity_poly.pdbx_strand_id
1 'polypeptide(L)'
;TRCCIWVHHIVDKGRCKDIVREAKDSGLHGYLKSGYPGIVVVEGPTTSVEEYVSWVKGNKSRPGGFGRNWGHHVRGEVRIPSEVLPRPFAQLGDELRALAEKCKSV
;
A
#
# COMPACT_ATOMS: atom_id res chain seq x y z
N THR A 1 0.50 -11.06 -8.15
CA THR A 1 -0.22 -9.87 -8.63
C THR A 1 0.30 -8.64 -7.94
N ARG A 2 0.57 -7.55 -8.67
CA ARG A 2 1.00 -6.26 -8.12
C ARG A 2 -0.11 -5.23 -8.25
N CYS A 3 -0.32 -4.44 -7.21
CA CYS A 3 -1.25 -3.32 -7.19
C CYS A 3 -0.54 -2.08 -6.64
N CYS A 4 -0.75 -0.93 -7.28
CA CYS A 4 -0.34 0.36 -6.78
C CYS A 4 -1.59 1.20 -6.51
N ILE A 5 -1.71 1.72 -5.30
CA ILE A 5 -2.77 2.65 -4.88
C ILE A 5 -2.09 3.95 -4.48
N TRP A 6 -2.61 5.08 -4.97
CA TRP A 6 -2.17 6.40 -4.52
C TRP A 6 -3.34 7.20 -3.96
N VAL A 7 -3.02 7.97 -2.93
CA VAL A 7 -3.97 8.74 -2.14
C VAL A 7 -3.44 10.13 -1.89
N HIS A 8 -4.32 11.06 -1.50
CA HIS A 8 -3.95 12.46 -1.30
C HIS A 8 -2.78 12.63 -0.30
N HIS A 9 -2.78 11.89 0.81
CA HIS A 9 -1.64 11.78 1.72
C HIS A 9 -1.79 10.61 2.70
N ILE A 10 -0.66 10.08 3.19
CA ILE A 10 -0.59 9.14 4.33
C ILE A 10 0.47 9.68 5.31
N VAL A 11 0.05 10.52 6.26
CA VAL A 11 0.96 11.17 7.23
C VAL A 11 0.82 10.65 8.65
N ASP A 12 -0.33 10.05 8.97
CA ASP A 12 -0.58 9.53 10.31
C ASP A 12 0.33 8.34 10.62
N LYS A 13 1.14 8.47 11.69
CA LYS A 13 2.13 7.45 12.07
C LYS A 13 1.47 6.15 12.54
N GLY A 14 0.33 6.23 13.22
CA GLY A 14 -0.43 5.05 13.64
C GLY A 14 -0.87 4.24 12.42
N ARG A 15 -1.45 4.94 11.44
CA ARG A 15 -1.91 4.35 10.19
C ARG A 15 -0.80 3.79 9.34
N CYS A 16 0.35 4.46 9.25
CA CYS A 16 1.53 3.90 8.58
C CYS A 16 1.91 2.55 9.18
N LYS A 17 1.91 2.43 10.52
CA LYS A 17 2.20 1.17 11.21
C LYS A 17 1.14 0.10 10.91
N ASP A 18 -0.14 0.45 10.92
CA ASP A 18 -1.22 -0.50 10.63
C ASP A 18 -1.13 -1.05 9.20
N ILE A 19 -0.89 -0.19 8.20
CA ILE A 19 -0.70 -0.59 6.79
C ILE A 19 0.46 -1.58 6.66
N VAL A 20 1.60 -1.25 7.25
CA VAL A 20 2.80 -2.10 7.20
C VAL A 20 2.57 -3.42 7.94
N ARG A 21 1.91 -3.39 9.10
CA ARG A 21 1.61 -4.59 9.88
C ARG A 21 0.67 -5.51 9.11
N GLU A 22 -0.46 -5.00 8.61
CA GLU A 22 -1.44 -5.79 7.85
C GLU A 22 -0.81 -6.44 6.61
N ALA A 23 0.07 -5.73 5.89
CA ALA A 23 0.78 -6.29 4.75
C ALA A 23 1.71 -7.45 5.16
N LYS A 24 2.44 -7.31 6.27
CA LYS A 24 3.33 -8.35 6.80
C LYS A 24 2.54 -9.57 7.29
N ASP A 25 1.47 -9.35 8.05
CA ASP A 25 0.61 -10.41 8.58
C ASP A 25 -0.06 -11.21 7.43
N SER A 26 -0.33 -10.55 6.31
CA SER A 26 -0.88 -11.17 5.09
C SER A 26 0.18 -11.82 4.18
N GLY A 27 1.46 -11.80 4.57
CA GLY A 27 2.56 -12.32 3.75
C GLY A 27 2.78 -11.56 2.43
N LEU A 28 2.36 -10.30 2.36
CA LEU A 28 2.48 -9.44 1.19
C LEU A 28 3.83 -8.72 1.18
N HIS A 29 4.26 -8.30 -0.01
CA HIS A 29 5.50 -7.57 -0.24
C HIS A 29 5.25 -6.23 -0.92
N GLY A 30 6.23 -5.34 -0.91
CA GLY A 30 6.14 -4.03 -1.53
C GLY A 30 6.48 -2.88 -0.58
N TYR A 31 5.88 -1.71 -0.83
CA TYR A 31 6.29 -0.46 -0.22
C TYR A 31 5.13 0.43 0.18
N LEU A 32 5.26 1.08 1.33
CA LEU A 32 4.47 2.25 1.71
C LEU A 32 5.33 3.50 1.59
N LYS A 33 5.00 4.42 0.70
CA LYS A 33 5.53 5.79 0.69
C LYS A 33 4.55 6.69 1.44
N SER A 34 4.96 7.18 2.60
CA SER A 34 4.17 8.14 3.39
C SER A 34 4.27 9.57 2.85
N GLY A 35 3.53 10.53 3.42
CA GLY A 35 3.55 11.92 2.98
C GLY A 35 2.58 12.22 1.84
N TYR A 36 2.95 13.18 0.98
CA TYR A 36 2.12 13.71 -0.11
C TYR A 36 2.75 13.39 -1.48
N PRO A 37 2.05 12.72 -2.42
CA PRO A 37 0.93 11.82 -2.15
C PRO A 37 1.37 10.64 -1.28
N GLY A 38 0.42 9.96 -0.67
CA GLY A 38 0.67 8.65 -0.05
C GLY A 38 0.56 7.58 -1.11
N ILE A 39 1.48 6.62 -1.14
CA ILE A 39 1.48 5.55 -2.15
C ILE A 39 1.69 4.20 -1.46
N VAL A 40 0.86 3.22 -1.82
CA VAL A 40 1.00 1.82 -1.41
C VAL A 40 1.23 1.00 -2.67
N VAL A 41 2.41 0.38 -2.76
CA VAL A 41 2.72 -0.64 -3.75
C VAL A 41 2.70 -1.97 -3.04
N VAL A 42 1.86 -2.90 -3.48
CA VAL A 42 1.70 -4.20 -2.84
C VAL A 42 1.74 -5.31 -3.89
N GLU A 43 2.38 -6.42 -3.53
CA GLU A 43 2.48 -7.61 -4.37
C GLU A 43 2.34 -8.89 -3.54
N GLY A 44 1.68 -9.88 -4.12
CA GLY A 44 1.51 -11.20 -3.52
C GLY A 44 0.49 -12.06 -4.28
N PRO A 45 -0.05 -13.12 -3.66
CA PRO A 45 -1.18 -13.88 -4.18
C PRO A 45 -2.37 -12.95 -4.47
N THR A 46 -3.08 -13.20 -5.57
CA THR A 46 -4.16 -12.31 -6.04
C THR A 46 -5.21 -12.05 -4.97
N THR A 47 -5.69 -13.10 -4.30
CA THR A 47 -6.71 -12.99 -3.25
C THR A 47 -6.24 -12.12 -2.08
N SER A 48 -5.03 -12.36 -1.57
CA SER A 48 -4.45 -11.58 -0.47
C SER A 48 -4.24 -10.11 -0.84
N VAL A 49 -3.81 -9.84 -2.08
CA VAL A 49 -3.67 -8.46 -2.58
C VAL A 49 -5.03 -7.78 -2.67
N GLU A 50 -6.06 -8.45 -3.16
CA GLU A 50 -7.40 -7.88 -3.28
C GLU A 50 -8.05 -7.59 -1.93
N GLU A 51 -7.90 -8.50 -0.97
CA GLU A 51 -8.37 -8.29 0.41
C GLU A 51 -7.66 -7.11 1.08
N TYR A 52 -6.34 -7.03 0.94
CA TYR A 52 -5.54 -5.93 1.48
C TYR A 52 -5.87 -4.58 0.83
N VAL A 53 -5.98 -4.56 -0.51
CA VAL A 53 -6.36 -3.37 -1.28
C VAL A 53 -7.76 -2.90 -0.89
N SER A 54 -8.70 -3.83 -0.66
CA SER A 54 -10.05 -3.55 -0.16
C SER A 54 -10.02 -2.95 1.25
N TRP A 55 -9.20 -3.50 2.15
CA TRP A 55 -8.99 -2.98 3.50
C TRP A 55 -8.36 -1.58 3.50
N VAL A 56 -7.33 -1.35 2.68
CA VAL A 56 -6.71 -0.03 2.47
C VAL A 56 -7.71 0.99 1.93
N LYS A 57 -8.60 0.58 1.02
CA LYS A 57 -9.66 1.47 0.49
C LYS A 57 -10.80 1.71 1.49
N GLY A 58 -10.75 1.14 2.69
CA GLY A 58 -11.70 1.41 3.76
C GLY A 58 -12.91 0.48 3.79
N ASN A 59 -12.73 -0.80 3.43
CA ASN A 59 -13.75 -1.81 3.66
C ASN A 59 -14.18 -1.81 5.14
N LYS A 60 -15.48 -1.56 5.37
CA LYS A 60 -16.06 -1.15 6.66
C LYS A 60 -16.12 -2.27 7.70
N SER A 61 -15.82 -3.51 7.32
CA SER A 61 -15.99 -4.70 8.16
C SER A 61 -14.77 -5.08 9.00
N ARG A 62 -13.58 -4.51 8.73
CA ARG A 62 -12.34 -4.86 9.45
C ARG A 62 -11.71 -3.61 10.10
N PRO A 63 -11.34 -3.65 11.39
CA PRO A 63 -10.65 -2.55 12.06
C PRO A 63 -9.24 -2.32 11.49
N GLY A 64 -8.70 -1.12 11.68
CA GLY A 64 -7.34 -0.72 11.26
C GLY A 64 -7.23 -0.15 9.84
N GLY A 65 -8.20 -0.43 8.96
CA GLY A 65 -8.27 0.17 7.63
C GLY A 65 -8.66 1.64 7.69
N PHE A 66 -8.70 2.31 6.55
CA PHE A 66 -8.87 3.77 6.54
C PHE A 66 -10.32 4.26 6.77
N GLY A 67 -11.29 3.35 6.90
CA GLY A 67 -12.66 3.67 7.35
C GLY A 67 -13.49 4.57 6.42
N ARG A 68 -14.64 5.04 6.92
CA ARG A 68 -15.72 5.70 6.12
C ARG A 68 -15.31 7.00 5.43
N ASN A 69 -14.27 7.70 5.91
CA ASN A 69 -13.86 9.02 5.39
C ASN A 69 -12.70 8.95 4.39
N TRP A 70 -12.25 7.74 4.03
CA TRP A 70 -11.07 7.55 3.19
C TRP A 70 -11.32 7.40 1.70
N GLY A 71 -12.53 6.99 1.29
CA GLY A 71 -12.83 6.82 -0.13
C GLY A 71 -12.52 8.07 -0.96
N HIS A 72 -12.68 9.27 -0.37
CA HIS A 72 -12.36 10.56 -1.01
C HIS A 72 -10.85 10.87 -1.08
N HIS A 73 -10.02 10.14 -0.32
CA HIS A 73 -8.58 10.31 -0.30
C HIS A 73 -7.89 9.43 -1.34
N VAL A 74 -8.50 8.30 -1.73
CA VAL A 74 -7.98 7.46 -2.82
C VAL A 74 -8.13 8.20 -4.14
N ARG A 75 -7.02 8.33 -4.88
CA ARG A 75 -6.95 9.05 -6.16
C ARG A 75 -6.91 8.09 -7.35
N GLY A 76 -6.50 6.85 -7.14
CA GLY A 76 -6.57 5.80 -8.13
C GLY A 76 -5.86 4.53 -7.70
N GLU A 77 -6.04 3.50 -8.51
CA GLU A 77 -5.31 2.25 -8.42
C GLU A 77 -4.94 1.74 -9.81
N VAL A 78 -3.83 1.01 -9.90
CA VAL A 78 -3.43 0.30 -11.11
C VAL A 78 -2.93 -1.10 -10.74
N ARG A 79 -3.39 -2.10 -11.51
CA ARG A 79 -2.86 -3.46 -11.45
C ARG A 79 -1.74 -3.58 -12.46
N ILE A 80 -0.62 -4.17 -12.04
CA ILE A 80 0.58 -4.32 -12.85
C ILE A 80 0.86 -5.84 -12.96
N PRO A 81 1.11 -6.37 -14.18
CA PRO A 81 1.61 -7.74 -14.36
C PRO A 81 2.91 -7.93 -13.58
N SER A 82 3.05 -9.07 -12.90
CA SER A 82 4.06 -9.28 -11.86
C SER A 82 5.42 -9.70 -12.42
N GLU A 83 6.47 -8.95 -12.07
CA GLU A 83 7.88 -9.41 -12.07
C GLU A 83 8.44 -9.16 -10.65
N VAL A 84 8.29 -10.17 -9.78
CA VAL A 84 8.74 -10.32 -8.38
C VAL A 84 9.26 -9.05 -7.64
N LEU A 85 8.45 -8.43 -6.76
CA LEU A 85 8.93 -7.37 -5.83
C LEU A 85 9.86 -7.89 -4.72
N PRO A 86 10.74 -7.05 -4.14
CA PRO A 86 11.63 -7.43 -3.04
C PRO A 86 10.87 -7.74 -1.75
N ARG A 87 11.39 -8.69 -0.95
CA ARG A 87 10.86 -9.07 0.38
C ARG A 87 11.72 -8.45 1.50
N PRO A 88 11.15 -8.05 2.66
CA PRO A 88 9.72 -7.95 3.03
C PRO A 88 9.10 -6.58 2.70
N PHE A 89 7.79 -6.41 2.95
CA PHE A 89 7.10 -5.12 2.85
C PHE A 89 7.75 -4.06 3.75
N ALA A 90 8.05 -2.87 3.20
CA ALA A 90 8.77 -1.82 3.91
C ALA A 90 8.10 -0.44 3.78
N GLN A 91 8.16 0.36 4.85
CA GLN A 91 7.83 1.78 4.77
C GLN A 91 9.06 2.56 4.28
N LEU A 92 8.82 3.46 3.32
CA LEU A 92 9.72 4.48 2.83
C LEU A 92 9.32 5.84 3.44
N GLY A 93 10.23 6.80 3.37
CA GLY A 93 9.96 8.20 3.73
C GLY A 93 8.94 8.87 2.78
N ASP A 94 8.96 10.20 2.72
CA ASP A 94 8.10 11.00 1.85
C ASP A 94 8.70 11.30 0.46
N GLU A 95 9.91 10.82 0.21
CA GLU A 95 10.60 10.96 -1.06
C GLU A 95 10.06 10.01 -2.13
N LEU A 96 9.39 10.54 -3.15
CA LEU A 96 8.93 9.75 -4.31
C LEU A 96 10.07 9.09 -5.07
N ARG A 97 11.24 9.75 -5.12
CA ARG A 97 12.44 9.22 -5.77
C ARG A 97 12.85 7.88 -5.18
N ALA A 98 12.81 7.76 -3.85
CA ALA A 98 13.15 6.52 -3.16
C ALA A 98 12.21 5.36 -3.56
N LEU A 99 10.92 5.64 -3.71
CA LEU A 99 9.97 4.64 -4.22
C LEU A 99 10.27 4.24 -5.66
N ALA A 100 10.53 5.23 -6.54
CA ALA A 100 10.81 4.98 -7.94
C ALA A 100 12.08 4.13 -8.14
N GLU A 101 13.15 4.41 -7.40
CA GLU A 101 14.39 3.62 -7.45
C GLU A 101 14.16 2.16 -7.02
N LYS A 102 13.34 1.93 -5.98
CA LYS A 102 12.99 0.58 -5.52
C LYS A 102 12.08 -0.18 -6.49
N CYS A 103 11.21 0.50 -7.22
CA CYS A 103 10.34 -0.11 -8.21
C CYS A 103 11.03 -0.34 -9.57
N LYS A 104 12.17 0.31 -9.84
CA LYS A 104 12.98 0.11 -11.06
C LYS A 104 13.97 -1.05 -10.96
N SER A 105 14.37 -1.42 -9.75
CA SER A 105 15.36 -2.48 -9.50
C SER A 105 14.78 -3.89 -9.58
N VAL A 106 13.59 -4.05 -10.15
CA VAL A 106 12.79 -5.28 -10.21
C VAL A 106 12.06 -5.37 -11.53
#